data_AF-A0A359G204-F1
#
_entry.id   AF-A0A359G204-F1
#
_cell.length_a   1.000
_cell.length_b   1.000
_cell.length_c   1.000
_cell.angle_alpha   90.00
_cell.angle_beta   90.00
_cell.angle_gamma   90.00
#
_symmetry.space_group_name_H-M   'P 1'
#
loop_
_entity.id
_entity.type
_entity.pdbx_description
1 polymer ?
#
loop_
_entity_poly.entity_id
_entity_poly.type
_entity_poly.pdbx_seq_one_letter_code
_entity_poly.pdbx_strand_id
1 'polypeptide(L)' 'DTFTEGEQLKFTGIPSFAPEQFRYIENADPMKFKQLAKGVDQLMDEGVAQLFTSALNGRKIIGTVG' A
#
# COMPACT_ATOMS: atom_id res chain seq x y z
N ASP A 1 -10.71 -10.53 -0.45
CA ASP A 1 -12.01 -10.69 -1.15
C ASP A 1 -12.81 -11.85 -0.61
N THR A 2 -14.13 -11.85 -0.84
CA THR A 2 -15.05 -12.91 -0.42
C THR A 2 -15.94 -13.26 -1.61
N PHE A 3 -15.98 -14.54 -1.98
CA PHE A 3 -16.83 -15.07 -3.04
C PHE A 3 -17.98 -15.86 -2.43
N THR A 4 -19.20 -15.64 -2.93
CA THR A 4 -20.43 -16.31 -2.48
C THR A 4 -21.35 -16.59 -3.66
N GLU A 5 -22.25 -17.57 -3.52
CA GLU A 5 -23.22 -17.94 -4.57
C GLU A 5 -24.48 -17.05 -4.60
N GLY A 6 -24.56 -15.98 -3.78
CA GLY A 6 -25.68 -15.04 -3.83
C GLY A 6 -25.83 -14.10 -2.63
N GLU A 7 -25.25 -14.45 -1.47
CA GLU A 7 -25.31 -13.64 -0.25
C GLU A 7 -24.11 -12.69 -0.13
N GLN A 8 -24.31 -11.41 0.20
CA GLN A 8 -23.19 -10.50 0.47
C GLN A 8 -22.58 -10.79 1.86
N LEU A 9 -21.70 -11.79 1.91
CA LEU A 9 -20.92 -12.11 3.11
C LEU A 9 -19.57 -11.41 3.03
N LYS A 10 -19.12 -10.82 4.14
CA LYS A 10 -17.78 -10.25 4.27
C LYS A 10 -17.09 -10.99 5.40
N PHE A 11 -16.01 -11.71 5.11
CA PHE A 11 -15.19 -12.30 6.15
C PHE A 11 -14.56 -11.20 7.00
N THR A 12 -14.82 -11.23 8.30
CA THR A 12 -14.18 -10.36 9.29
C THR A 12 -12.95 -11.07 9.84
N GLY A 13 -11.89 -10.32 10.16
CA GLY A 13 -10.74 -10.87 10.89
C GLY A 13 -9.54 -11.32 10.08
N ILE A 14 -9.39 -10.93 8.81
CA ILE A 14 -8.08 -11.02 8.14
C ILE A 14 -7.18 -9.93 8.75
N PRO A 15 -6.15 -10.28 9.53
CA PRO A 15 -5.30 -9.28 10.16
C PRO A 15 -4.34 -8.69 9.12
N SER A 16 -4.10 -7.39 9.21
CA SER A 16 -2.90 -6.80 8.62
C SER A 16 -1.77 -6.88 9.65
N PHE A 17 -0.58 -7.24 9.20
CA PHE A 17 0.61 -7.23 10.03
C PHE A 17 1.23 -5.82 10.03
N ALA A 18 1.80 -5.44 11.17
CA ALA A 18 2.51 -4.17 11.29
C ALA A 18 3.82 -4.25 10.48
N PRO A 19 4.17 -3.22 9.69
CA PRO A 19 5.44 -3.21 8.96
C PRO A 19 6.65 -3.19 9.89
N GLU A 20 7.72 -3.88 9.49
CA GLU A 20 8.99 -3.91 10.22
C GLU A 20 10.02 -2.95 9.62
N GLN A 21 9.91 -2.67 8.31
CA GLN A 21 10.85 -1.81 7.59
C GLN A 21 10.12 -0.62 6.99
N PHE A 22 10.70 0.57 7.13
CA PHE A 22 10.15 1.81 6.59
C PHE A 22 11.17 2.52 5.70
N ARG A 23 10.74 2.98 4.53
CA ARG A 23 11.58 3.74 3.58
C ARG A 23 10.80 4.90 2.96
N TYR A 24 11.46 6.03 2.76
CA TYR A 24 10.89 7.14 1.99
C TYR A 24 10.82 6.79 0.51
N ILE A 25 9.73 7.21 -0.14
CA ILE A 25 9.65 7.18 -1.60
C ILE A 25 10.22 8.49 -2.13
N GLU A 26 11.25 8.39 -2.96
CA GLU A 26 11.76 9.51 -3.73
C GLU A 26 11.69 9.18 -5.22
N ASN A 27 11.12 10.11 -5.99
CA ASN A 27 11.08 9.95 -7.43
C ASN A 27 12.39 10.49 -8.01
N ALA A 28 13.22 9.59 -8.54
CA ALA A 28 14.48 9.96 -9.18
C ALA A 28 14.27 10.73 -10.50
N ASP A 29 13.13 10.53 -11.17
CA ASP A 29 12.80 11.18 -12.45
C ASP A 29 11.39 11.81 -12.38
N PRO A 30 11.27 13.14 -12.29
CA PRO A 30 9.99 13.83 -12.23
C PRO A 30 9.00 13.45 -13.35
N MET A 31 9.48 13.09 -14.54
CA MET A 31 8.62 12.70 -15.66
C MET A 31 7.92 11.35 -15.44
N LYS A 32 8.44 10.50 -14.56
CA LYS A 32 7.88 9.16 -14.25
C LYS A 32 6.91 9.15 -13.09
N PHE A 33 6.45 10.31 -12.62
CA PHE A 33 5.56 10.40 -11.46
C PHE A 33 4.32 9.50 -11.58
N LYS A 34 3.66 9.48 -12.74
CA LYS A 34 2.46 8.64 -12.95
C LYS A 34 2.78 7.14 -12.89
N GLN A 35 3.93 6.74 -13.42
CA GLN A 35 4.37 5.34 -13.37
C GLN A 35 4.69 4.92 -11.94
N LEU A 36 5.42 5.77 -11.20
CA LEU A 36 5.72 5.53 -9.79
C LEU A 36 4.44 5.43 -8.96
N ALA A 37 3.50 6.38 -9.12
CA ALA A 37 2.24 6.37 -8.38
C ALA A 37 1.46 5.07 -8.65
N LYS A 38 1.30 4.69 -9.93
CA LYS A 38 0.63 3.46 -10.30
C LYS A 38 1.30 2.20 -9.73
N GLY A 39 2.63 2.12 -9.78
CA GLY A 39 3.36 0.97 -9.24
C GLY A 39 3.23 0.86 -7.72
N VAL A 40 3.25 2.00 -7.01
CA VAL A 40 3.02 2.02 -5.55
C VAL A 40 1.61 1.55 -5.22
N ASP A 41 0.60 2.05 -5.93
CA ASP A 41 -0.80 1.64 -5.69
C ASP A 41 -1.00 0.14 -5.92
N GLN A 42 -0.40 -0.44 -6.98
CA GLN A 42 -0.44 -1.88 -7.24
C GLN A 42 0.16 -2.71 -6.10
N LEU A 43 1.28 -2.26 -5.52
CA LEU A 43 1.89 -2.94 -4.36
C LEU A 43 1.01 -2.88 -3.10
N MET A 44 0.18 -1.83 -2.96
CA MET A 44 -0.78 -1.73 -1.87
C MET A 44 -1.97 -2.67 -2.08
N ASP A 45 -2.49 -2.73 -3.31
CA ASP A 45 -3.63 -3.58 -3.68
C ASP A 45 -3.30 -5.06 -3.50
N GLU A 46 -2.08 -5.47 -3.80
CA GLU A 46 -1.58 -6.84 -3.57
C GLU A 46 -1.28 -7.12 -2.08
N GLY A 47 -1.30 -6.11 -1.21
CA GLY A 47 -1.04 -6.25 0.23
C GLY A 47 0.44 -6.50 0.58
N VAL A 48 1.35 -6.32 -0.38
CA VAL A 48 2.80 -6.56 -0.21
C VAL A 48 3.46 -5.47 0.64
N ALA A 49 2.88 -4.28 0.62
CA ALA A 49 3.40 -3.11 1.29
C ALA A 49 2.28 -2.18 1.77
N GLN A 50 2.62 -1.23 2.64
CA GLN A 50 1.70 -0.23 3.19
C GLN A 50 2.24 1.19 2.92
N LEU A 51 1.36 2.10 2.50
CA LEU A 51 1.72 3.47 2.15
C LEU A 51 1.28 4.41 3.28
N PHE A 52 2.24 5.19 3.77
CA PHE A 52 2.02 6.23 4.77
C PHE A 52 2.37 7.59 4.18
N THR A 53 1.67 8.63 4.64
CA THR A 53 1.98 10.01 4.29
C THR A 53 2.30 10.77 5.57
N SER A 54 3.49 11.35 5.64
CA SER A 54 3.94 12.16 6.76
C SER A 54 3.11 13.44 6.86
N ALA A 55 2.45 13.66 8.00
CA ALA A 55 1.65 14.87 8.24
C ALA A 55 2.49 16.16 8.26
N LEU A 56 3.80 16.06 8.54
CA LEU A 56 4.67 17.22 8.70
C LEU A 56 5.11 17.83 7.36
N ASN A 57 5.34 17.00 6.35
CA ASN A 57 5.95 17.41 5.08
C ASN A 57 5.32 16.76 3.84
N GLY A 58 4.25 15.98 4.00
CA GLY A 58 3.57 15.29 2.90
C GLY A 58 4.40 14.19 2.22
N ARG A 59 5.56 13.82 2.77
CA ARG A 59 6.40 12.78 2.17
C ARG A 59 5.74 11.41 2.30
N LYS A 60 5.83 10.64 1.23
CA LYS A 60 5.35 9.26 1.16
C LYS A 60 6.40 8.30 1.74
N ILE A 61 5.94 7.35 2.53
CA ILE A 61 6.75 6.31 3.19
C ILE A 61 6.12 4.96 2.88
N ILE A 62 6.92 3.98 2.51
CA ILE A 62 6.50 2.58 2.35
C ILE A 62 6.92 1.81 3.59
N GLY A 63 5.99 1.03 4.14
CA GLY A 63 6.23 0.01 5.14
C GLY A 63 6.11 -1.39 4.52
N THR A 64 7.06 -2.29 4.80
CA THR A 64 6.96 -3.72 4.43
C THR A 64 7.17 -4.62 5.63
N VAL A 65 6.57 -5.81 5.58
CA VAL A 65 6.86 -6.93 6.48
C VAL A 65 7.97 -7.76 5.81
N GLY A 66 8.96 -8.20 6.57
CA GLY A 66 10.13 -8.95 6.08
C GLY A 66 9.86 -10.42 5.84
#